data_AF-A0A7V3ZTY6-F1
#
_entry.id   AF-A0A7V3ZTY6-F1
#
_cell.length_a   1.000
_cell.length_b   1.000
_cell.length_c   1.000
_cell.angle_alpha   90.00
_cell.angle_beta   90.00
_cell.angle_gamma   90.00
#
_symmetry.space_group_name_H-M   'P 1'
#
loop_
_entity.id
_entity.type
_entity.pdbx_description
1 polymer ?
#
loop_
_entity_poly.entity_id
_entity_poly.type
_entity_poly.pdbx_seq_one_letter_code
_entity_poly.pdbx_strand_id
1 'polypeptide(L)'
;IDEEKCTGCGICVKECPKGVLKLIPKGKLVYLACVSPDKGREVREVCKVGCFACNICVKACPYSALKMENNLPVMDLEKCVDCGICYQKCPTKSYVDKAKKRPYALIDATCNGCGECVKVCQFKAIEGKLGERHKVIIENCVGCGECFRVCPIKAITMVGALGYTKKEL
;
A
#
# COMPACT_ATOMS: atom_id res chain seq x y z
N ILE A 1 8.22 20.98 0.96
CA ILE A 1 7.19 21.60 0.08
C ILE A 1 5.94 21.69 0.94
N ASP A 2 5.35 22.89 1.06
CA ASP A 2 4.04 23.07 1.70
C ASP A 2 2.95 22.67 0.70
N GLU A 3 2.15 21.66 1.04
CA GLU A 3 1.17 21.07 0.12
C GLU A 3 -0.05 21.95 -0.11
N GLU A 4 -0.41 22.77 0.88
CA GLU A 4 -1.57 23.66 0.78
C GLU A 4 -1.26 24.85 -0.13
N LYS A 5 0.02 25.26 -0.17
CA LYS A 5 0.50 26.36 -1.02
C LYS A 5 1.03 25.91 -2.38
N CYS A 6 1.28 24.62 -2.58
CA CYS A 6 1.87 24.10 -3.82
C CYS A 6 0.86 24.20 -4.98
N THR A 7 1.21 24.97 -6.01
CA THR A 7 0.40 25.11 -7.24
C THR A 7 0.63 24.00 -8.25
N GLY A 8 1.65 23.15 -8.04
CA GLY A 8 2.04 22.11 -8.99
C GLY A 8 2.76 22.64 -10.24
N CYS A 9 3.25 23.88 -10.23
CA CYS A 9 3.89 24.52 -11.39
C CYS A 9 5.16 23.84 -11.91
N GLY A 10 5.80 22.98 -11.11
CA GLY A 10 6.96 22.19 -11.54
C GLY A 10 8.29 22.94 -11.62
N ILE A 11 8.34 24.25 -11.31
CA ILE A 11 9.58 25.04 -11.35
C ILE A 11 10.66 24.40 -10.46
N CYS A 12 10.30 23.96 -9.26
CA CYS A 12 11.25 23.30 -8.35
C CYS A 12 11.84 22.00 -8.93
N VAL A 13 11.07 21.25 -9.75
CA VAL A 13 11.55 20.03 -10.41
C VAL A 13 12.49 20.38 -11.55
N LYS A 14 12.11 21.37 -12.38
CA LYS A 14 12.90 21.81 -13.53
C LYS A 14 14.24 22.40 -13.11
N GLU A 15 14.24 23.25 -12.08
CA GLU A 15 15.43 23.99 -11.63
C GLU A 15 16.32 23.18 -10.69
N CYS A 16 15.91 21.98 -10.26
CA CYS A 16 16.70 21.19 -9.32
C CYS A 16 17.98 20.66 -9.99
N PRO A 17 19.18 21.18 -9.68
CA PRO A 17 20.41 20.74 -10.34
C PRO A 17 20.79 19.31 -9.96
N LYS A 18 20.26 18.82 -8.84
CA LYS A 18 20.48 17.44 -8.36
C LYS A 18 19.45 16.45 -8.90
N GLY A 19 18.40 16.91 -9.57
CA GLY A 19 17.31 16.03 -10.05
C GLY A 19 16.57 15.26 -8.94
N VAL A 20 16.62 15.74 -7.69
CA VAL A 20 16.06 15.03 -6.52
C VAL A 20 14.57 15.30 -6.27
N LEU A 21 13.90 15.99 -7.20
CA LEU A 21 12.49 16.34 -7.08
C LEU A 21 11.71 15.76 -8.26
N LYS A 22 10.49 15.33 -7.99
CA LYS A 22 9.53 14.87 -9.01
C LYS A 22 8.13 15.32 -8.64
N LEU A 23 7.34 15.71 -9.64
CA LEU A 23 5.92 15.97 -9.43
C LEU A 23 5.16 14.66 -9.23
N ILE A 24 4.19 14.70 -8.31
CA ILE A 24 3.24 13.61 -8.08
C ILE A 24 1.83 14.16 -8.29
N PRO A 25 0.90 13.35 -8.83
CA PRO A 25 -0.50 13.76 -8.93
C PRO A 25 -1.08 14.08 -7.55
N LYS A 26 -1.89 15.14 -7.43
CA LYS A 26 -2.47 15.60 -6.16
C LYS A 26 -3.30 14.52 -5.45
N GLY A 27 -4.02 13.70 -6.21
CA GLY A 27 -4.83 12.59 -5.67
C GLY A 27 -4.02 11.36 -5.27
N LYS A 28 -2.70 11.32 -5.54
CA LYS A 28 -1.88 10.14 -5.25
C LYS A 28 -1.60 10.05 -3.76
N LEU A 29 -2.06 8.97 -3.14
CA LEU A 29 -1.92 8.76 -1.70
C LEU A 29 -0.59 8.08 -1.35
N VAL A 30 -0.10 7.18 -2.22
CA VAL A 30 1.12 6.41 -1.96
C VAL A 30 2.13 6.61 -3.08
N TYR A 31 3.35 7.00 -2.73
CA TYR A 31 4.42 7.23 -3.70
C TYR A 31 5.80 7.03 -3.06
N LEU A 32 6.81 6.74 -3.89
CA LEU A 32 8.20 6.70 -3.46
C LEU A 32 8.70 8.14 -3.32
N ALA A 33 9.23 8.51 -2.16
CA ALA A 33 9.79 9.85 -1.92
C ALA A 33 11.25 9.96 -2.37
N CYS A 34 11.98 8.85 -2.39
CA CYS A 34 13.35 8.80 -2.90
C CYS A 34 13.36 8.80 -4.43
N VAL A 35 14.14 9.68 -5.05
CA VAL A 35 14.34 9.72 -6.50
C VAL A 35 15.82 9.74 -6.92
N SER A 36 16.75 9.45 -6.01
CA SER A 36 18.17 9.29 -6.36
C SER A 36 18.37 8.04 -7.24
N PRO A 37 18.97 8.17 -8.43
CA PRO A 37 19.29 7.05 -9.31
C PRO A 37 20.60 6.33 -8.94
N ASP A 38 21.29 6.81 -7.89
CA ASP A 38 22.58 6.30 -7.46
C ASP A 38 22.47 4.83 -7.02
N LYS A 39 23.59 4.12 -6.95
CA LYS A 39 23.56 2.73 -6.53
C LYS A 39 23.14 2.66 -5.07
N GLY A 40 22.36 1.63 -4.71
CA GLY A 40 21.79 1.53 -3.36
C GLY A 40 22.81 1.59 -2.21
N ARG A 41 24.06 1.15 -2.44
CA ARG A 41 25.15 1.32 -1.47
C ARG A 41 25.51 2.79 -1.26
N GLU A 42 25.71 3.53 -2.35
CA GLU A 42 26.04 4.96 -2.33
C GLU A 42 24.91 5.77 -1.67
N VAL A 43 23.65 5.45 -2.00
CA VAL A 43 22.48 6.05 -1.35
C VAL A 43 22.51 5.81 0.17
N ARG A 44 22.86 4.60 0.62
CA ARG A 44 22.88 4.21 2.03
C ARG A 44 24.01 4.86 2.83
N GLU A 45 25.10 5.26 2.17
CA GLU A 45 26.20 6.01 2.80
C GLU A 45 25.76 7.43 3.18
N VAL A 46 24.83 8.03 2.41
CA VAL A 46 24.39 9.43 2.62
C VAL A 46 23.00 9.52 3.26
N CYS A 47 22.08 8.60 2.93
CA CYS A 47 20.67 8.68 3.30
C CYS A 47 20.15 7.34 3.86
N LYS A 48 19.98 7.28 5.19
CA LYS A 48 19.49 6.07 5.90
C LYS A 48 18.07 5.64 5.48
N VAL A 49 17.24 6.59 5.04
CA VAL A 49 15.86 6.38 4.58
C VAL A 49 15.74 6.31 3.05
N GLY A 50 16.85 6.33 2.32
CA GLY A 50 16.85 6.26 0.86
C GLY A 50 16.52 4.85 0.35
N CYS A 51 15.97 4.78 -0.87
CA CYS A 51 15.76 3.50 -1.54
C CYS A 51 17.13 2.90 -1.90
N PHE A 52 17.34 1.62 -1.58
CA PHE A 52 18.58 0.91 -1.92
C PHE A 52 18.37 -0.22 -2.94
N ALA A 53 17.32 -0.13 -3.76
CA ALA A 53 17.02 -1.07 -4.84
C ALA A 53 16.80 -2.54 -4.40
N CYS A 54 16.26 -2.78 -3.20
CA CYS A 54 16.09 -4.14 -2.66
C CYS A 54 15.02 -5.01 -3.34
N ASN A 55 14.24 -4.44 -4.27
CA ASN A 55 13.19 -5.12 -5.04
C ASN A 55 12.01 -5.70 -4.22
N ILE A 56 11.94 -5.45 -2.90
CA ILE A 56 10.86 -5.97 -2.04
C ILE A 56 9.48 -5.42 -2.45
N CYS A 57 9.39 -4.12 -2.72
CA CYS A 57 8.12 -3.48 -3.08
C CYS A 57 7.55 -3.97 -4.41
N VAL A 58 8.41 -4.24 -5.40
CA VAL A 58 8.04 -4.83 -6.69
C VAL A 58 7.47 -6.24 -6.48
N LYS A 59 8.17 -7.09 -5.73
CA LYS A 59 7.72 -8.45 -5.42
C LYS A 59 6.43 -8.49 -4.60
N ALA A 60 6.23 -7.50 -3.73
CA ALA A 60 5.07 -7.45 -2.84
C ALA A 60 3.83 -6.82 -3.49
N CYS A 61 3.92 -6.21 -4.67
CA CYS A 61 2.80 -5.53 -5.29
C CYS A 61 1.82 -6.54 -5.93
N PRO A 62 0.58 -6.70 -5.42
CA PRO A 62 -0.37 -7.65 -5.98
C PRO A 62 -1.00 -7.16 -7.30
N TYR A 63 -0.76 -5.89 -7.67
CA TYR A 63 -1.27 -5.26 -8.89
C TYR A 63 -0.23 -5.16 -9.99
N SER A 64 0.99 -5.69 -9.76
CA SER A 64 2.12 -5.58 -10.70
C SER A 64 2.37 -4.13 -11.17
N ALA A 65 2.15 -3.17 -10.28
CA ALA A 65 2.21 -1.74 -10.57
C ALA A 65 3.60 -1.13 -10.36
N LEU A 66 4.61 -1.94 -10.04
CA LEU A 66 5.98 -1.48 -9.76
C LEU A 66 6.97 -2.29 -10.59
N LYS A 67 7.97 -1.60 -11.16
CA LYS A 67 9.11 -2.19 -11.87
C LYS A 67 10.40 -1.49 -11.45
N MET A 68 11.54 -2.19 -11.44
CA MET A 68 12.83 -1.54 -11.18
C MET A 68 13.39 -0.92 -12.46
N GLU A 69 13.72 0.36 -12.41
CA GLU A 69 14.42 1.09 -13.47
C GLU A 69 15.41 2.08 -12.83
N ASN A 70 16.65 2.14 -13.33
CA ASN A 70 17.68 3.05 -12.83
C ASN A 70 17.82 3.04 -11.29
N ASN A 71 17.94 1.84 -10.71
CA ASN A 71 18.05 1.62 -9.26
C ASN A 71 16.83 2.05 -8.41
N LEU A 72 15.72 2.43 -9.03
CA LEU A 72 14.50 2.84 -8.34
C LEU A 72 13.27 2.02 -8.76
N PRO A 73 12.33 1.75 -7.84
CA PRO A 73 11.04 1.23 -8.23
C PRO A 73 10.20 2.36 -8.87
N VAL A 74 9.89 2.19 -10.15
CA VAL A 74 9.00 3.06 -10.92
C VAL A 74 7.58 2.52 -10.85
N MET A 75 6.65 3.40 -10.49
CA MET A 75 5.23 3.09 -10.32
C MET A 75 4.43 3.39 -11.58
N ASP A 76 3.72 2.39 -12.06
CA ASP A 76 2.64 2.51 -13.03
C ASP A 76 1.40 3.06 -12.31
N LEU A 77 1.04 4.31 -12.62
CA LEU A 77 -0.04 5.01 -11.95
C LEU A 77 -1.43 4.50 -12.34
N GLU A 78 -1.56 3.84 -13.49
CA GLU A 78 -2.83 3.28 -13.96
C GLU A 78 -3.16 1.97 -13.23
N LYS A 79 -2.14 1.17 -12.92
CA LYS A 79 -2.31 -0.09 -12.17
C LYS A 79 -2.33 0.10 -10.66
N CYS A 80 -1.68 1.15 -10.15
CA CYS A 80 -1.53 1.33 -8.71
C CYS A 80 -2.80 1.89 -8.06
N VAL A 81 -3.46 1.07 -7.24
CA VAL A 81 -4.68 1.43 -6.49
C VAL A 81 -4.42 2.04 -5.11
N ASP A 82 -3.21 2.54 -4.85
CA ASP A 82 -2.84 3.21 -3.59
C ASP A 82 -3.04 2.36 -2.31
N CYS A 83 -2.89 1.05 -2.42
CA CYS A 83 -3.08 0.09 -1.32
C CYS A 83 -2.06 0.21 -0.15
N GLY A 84 -0.94 0.91 -0.33
CA GLY A 84 0.04 1.15 0.74
C GLY A 84 0.99 -0.01 1.05
N ILE A 85 0.88 -1.16 0.37
CA ILE A 85 1.74 -2.34 0.62
C ILE A 85 3.24 -2.00 0.46
N CYS A 86 3.59 -1.21 -0.56
CA CYS A 86 4.97 -0.80 -0.79
C CYS A 86 5.52 0.03 0.39
N TYR A 87 4.71 0.90 0.98
CA TYR A 87 5.06 1.64 2.20
C TYR A 87 5.25 0.71 3.40
N GLN A 88 4.32 -0.22 3.60
CA GLN A 88 4.37 -1.15 4.73
C GLN A 88 5.61 -2.05 4.67
N LYS A 89 5.90 -2.63 3.51
CA LYS A 89 7.02 -3.56 3.30
C LYS A 89 8.38 -2.90 3.09
N CYS A 90 8.44 -1.59 2.87
CA CYS A 90 9.71 -0.91 2.64
C CYS A 90 10.54 -0.86 3.94
N PRO A 91 11.73 -1.51 3.99
CA PRO A 91 12.55 -1.56 5.20
C PRO A 91 13.12 -0.19 5.61
N THR A 92 13.33 0.71 4.63
CA THR A 92 13.84 2.07 4.85
C THR A 92 12.75 3.12 4.97
N LYS A 93 11.47 2.72 4.84
CA LYS A 93 10.31 3.63 4.82
C LYS A 93 10.48 4.80 3.85
N SER A 94 11.09 4.54 2.68
CA SER A 94 11.33 5.52 1.61
C SER A 94 10.07 5.91 0.83
N TYR A 95 8.95 5.24 1.09
CA TYR A 95 7.64 5.60 0.55
C TYR A 95 6.92 6.53 1.52
N VAL A 96 6.00 7.33 0.98
CA VAL A 96 5.05 8.12 1.75
C VAL A 96 3.66 7.52 1.53
N ASP A 97 2.87 7.47 2.61
CA ASP A 97 1.46 7.09 2.59
C ASP A 97 0.64 8.21 3.26
N LYS A 98 -0.19 8.89 2.48
CA LYS A 98 -1.04 10.01 2.91
C LYS A 98 -2.47 9.58 3.29
N ALA A 99 -2.78 8.28 3.21
CA ALA A 99 -4.12 7.81 3.54
C ALA A 99 -4.43 8.05 5.02
N LYS A 100 -5.41 8.91 5.33
CA LYS A 100 -5.87 9.16 6.72
C LYS A 100 -6.49 7.92 7.36
N LYS A 101 -7.22 7.15 6.57
CA LYS A 101 -7.85 5.87 6.94
C LYS A 101 -7.82 4.95 5.73
N ARG A 102 -7.59 3.67 5.97
CA ARG A 102 -7.63 2.62 4.94
C ARG A 102 -8.83 1.72 5.21
N PRO A 103 -9.49 1.19 4.16
CA PRO A 103 -10.54 0.23 4.34
C PRO A 103 -9.99 -1.04 5.00
N TYR A 104 -10.80 -1.69 5.83
CA TYR A 104 -10.42 -2.91 6.53
C TYR A 104 -11.61 -3.87 6.64
N ALA A 105 -11.32 -5.15 6.83
CA ALA A 105 -12.33 -6.18 7.04
C ALA A 105 -12.72 -6.25 8.53
N LEU A 106 -13.98 -6.55 8.80
CA LEU A 106 -14.50 -6.90 10.11
C LEU A 106 -15.21 -8.24 10.02
N ILE A 107 -14.93 -9.14 10.96
CA ILE A 107 -15.55 -10.47 11.03
C ILE A 107 -16.54 -10.46 12.21
N ASP A 108 -17.82 -10.65 11.92
CA ASP A 108 -18.88 -10.61 12.93
C ASP A 108 -19.05 -11.95 13.67
N ALA A 109 -20.05 -12.02 14.55
CA ALA A 109 -20.30 -13.18 15.41
C ALA A 109 -20.86 -14.40 14.65
N THR A 110 -21.32 -14.25 13.42
CA THR A 110 -21.84 -15.36 12.61
C THR A 110 -20.73 -16.26 12.05
N CYS A 111 -19.46 -15.84 12.15
CA CYS A 111 -18.31 -16.61 11.71
C CYS A 111 -18.26 -18.02 12.34
N ASN A 112 -18.25 -19.05 11.48
CA ASN A 112 -18.16 -20.46 11.88
C ASN A 112 -16.73 -21.02 11.90
N GLY A 113 -15.71 -20.20 11.66
CA GLY A 113 -14.32 -20.63 11.71
C GLY A 113 -13.85 -21.54 10.55
N CYS A 114 -14.48 -21.51 9.37
CA CYS A 114 -14.10 -22.40 8.24
C CYS A 114 -12.68 -22.21 7.68
N GLY A 115 -12.08 -21.02 7.83
CA GLY A 115 -10.67 -20.75 7.52
C GLY A 115 -10.38 -20.23 6.11
N GLU A 116 -11.38 -20.14 5.22
CA GLU A 116 -11.19 -19.66 3.83
C GLU A 116 -10.61 -18.24 3.78
N CYS A 117 -11.07 -17.35 4.66
CA CYS A 117 -10.53 -16.00 4.77
C CYS A 117 -9.05 -15.97 5.16
N VAL A 118 -8.59 -16.90 6.00
CA VAL A 118 -7.19 -17.00 6.43
C VAL A 118 -6.33 -17.45 5.25
N LYS A 119 -6.77 -18.45 4.48
CA LYS A 119 -6.05 -18.98 3.32
C LYS A 119 -5.78 -17.93 2.25
N VAL A 120 -6.76 -17.06 1.96
CA VAL A 120 -6.61 -16.02 0.92
C VAL A 120 -5.87 -14.76 1.40
N CYS A 121 -5.66 -14.60 2.71
CA CYS A 121 -5.06 -13.40 3.26
C CYS A 121 -3.53 -13.39 3.11
N GLN A 122 -3.03 -12.79 2.02
CA GLN A 122 -1.59 -12.63 1.77
C GLN A 122 -0.88 -11.71 2.78
N PHE A 123 -1.64 -10.93 3.55
CA PHE A 123 -1.12 -9.95 4.50
C PHE A 123 -0.99 -10.48 5.92
N LYS A 124 -1.42 -11.73 6.18
CA LYS A 124 -1.51 -12.28 7.54
C LYS A 124 -2.29 -11.33 8.46
N ALA A 125 -3.39 -10.79 7.93
CA ALA A 125 -4.26 -9.86 8.64
C ALA A 125 -5.45 -10.56 9.30
N ILE A 126 -5.54 -11.89 9.24
CA ILE A 126 -6.63 -12.66 9.82
C ILE A 126 -6.04 -13.78 10.68
N GLU A 127 -6.50 -13.89 11.91
CA GLU A 127 -6.08 -14.88 12.89
C GLU A 127 -7.27 -15.67 13.46
N GLY A 128 -6.99 -16.81 14.10
CA GLY A 128 -7.96 -17.72 14.70
C GLY A 128 -7.78 -19.15 14.20
N LYS A 129 -8.14 -20.14 15.03
CA LYS A 129 -8.03 -21.56 14.68
C LYS A 129 -9.26 -22.02 13.89
N LEU A 130 -9.12 -23.15 13.21
CA LEU A 130 -10.25 -23.81 12.55
C LEU A 130 -11.35 -24.10 13.57
N GLY A 131 -12.58 -23.72 13.25
CA GLY A 131 -13.75 -23.85 14.12
C GLY A 131 -13.92 -22.73 15.16
N GLU A 132 -12.94 -21.83 15.30
CA GLU A 132 -13.05 -20.64 16.14
C GLU A 132 -13.41 -19.40 15.30
N ARG A 133 -14.07 -18.41 15.93
CA ARG A 133 -14.31 -17.13 15.28
C ARG A 133 -12.98 -16.43 14.97
N HIS A 134 -12.75 -16.19 13.68
CA HIS A 134 -11.59 -15.44 13.23
C HIS A 134 -11.67 -13.95 13.58
N LYS A 135 -10.51 -13.30 13.70
CA LYS A 135 -10.36 -11.87 13.96
C LYS A 135 -9.45 -11.22 12.93
N VAL A 136 -9.65 -9.93 12.68
CA VAL A 136 -8.83 -9.15 11.75
C VAL A 136 -7.83 -8.31 12.54
N ILE A 137 -6.56 -8.45 12.21
CA ILE A 137 -5.47 -7.60 12.67
C ILE A 137 -5.46 -6.36 11.78
N ILE A 138 -6.02 -5.26 12.28
CA ILE A 138 -6.29 -4.06 11.48
C ILE A 138 -4.99 -3.47 10.93
N GLU A 139 -3.87 -3.51 11.66
CA GLU A 139 -2.60 -2.94 11.20
C GLU A 139 -2.06 -3.65 9.95
N ASN A 140 -2.39 -4.93 9.78
CA ASN A 140 -1.98 -5.74 8.63
C ASN A 140 -3.01 -5.70 7.49
N CYS A 141 -4.24 -5.24 7.75
CA CYS A 141 -5.31 -5.25 6.77
C CYS A 141 -5.15 -4.09 5.78
N VAL A 142 -5.02 -4.42 4.50
CA VAL A 142 -4.94 -3.41 3.42
C VAL A 142 -6.27 -3.17 2.71
N GLY A 143 -7.34 -3.82 3.17
CA GLY A 143 -8.68 -3.64 2.63
C GLY A 143 -8.93 -4.23 1.25
N CYS A 144 -8.17 -5.26 0.83
CA CYS A 144 -8.29 -5.83 -0.52
C CYS A 144 -9.63 -6.52 -0.82
N GLY A 145 -10.37 -6.94 0.21
CA GLY A 145 -11.70 -7.54 0.05
C GLY A 145 -11.72 -9.02 -0.35
N GLU A 146 -10.57 -9.69 -0.50
CA GLU A 146 -10.53 -11.12 -0.87
C GLU A 146 -11.23 -12.01 0.17
N CYS A 147 -11.01 -11.75 1.46
CA CYS A 147 -11.70 -12.47 2.54
C CYS A 147 -13.22 -12.30 2.48
N PHE A 148 -13.69 -11.10 2.15
CA PHE A 148 -15.11 -10.80 1.98
C PHE A 148 -15.72 -11.62 0.83
N ARG A 149 -15.01 -11.73 -0.29
CA ARG A 149 -15.46 -12.48 -1.48
C ARG A 149 -15.57 -13.99 -1.22
N VAL A 150 -14.62 -14.56 -0.48
CA VAL A 150 -14.58 -16.02 -0.26
C VAL A 150 -15.36 -16.50 0.96
N CYS A 151 -15.92 -15.61 1.79
CA CYS A 151 -16.64 -16.03 2.99
C CYS A 151 -17.97 -16.71 2.62
N PRO A 152 -18.11 -18.04 2.84
CA PRO A 152 -19.27 -18.79 2.37
C PRO A 152 -20.57 -18.39 3.08
N ILE A 153 -20.45 -17.94 4.33
CA ILE A 153 -21.58 -17.53 5.19
C ILE A 153 -21.72 -16.01 5.30
N LYS A 154 -20.94 -15.23 4.55
CA LYS A 154 -21.00 -13.76 4.50
C LYS A 154 -20.85 -13.06 5.86
N ALA A 155 -20.05 -13.63 6.76
CA ALA A 155 -19.75 -13.10 8.10
C ALA A 155 -18.73 -11.92 8.11
N ILE A 156 -18.32 -11.44 6.93
CA ILE A 156 -17.27 -10.43 6.78
C ILE A 156 -17.89 -9.18 6.17
N THR A 157 -17.55 -8.02 6.72
CA THR A 157 -17.94 -6.71 6.19
C THR A 157 -16.69 -5.87 5.95
N MET A 158 -16.66 -5.12 4.84
CA MET A 158 -15.58 -4.17 4.56
C MET A 158 -15.98 -2.77 5.04
N VAL A 159 -15.24 -2.25 6.02
CA VAL A 159 -15.45 -0.91 6.58
C VAL A 159 -14.62 0.09 5.78
N GLY A 160 -15.19 1.26 5.48
CA GLY A 160 -14.48 2.36 4.80
C GLY A 160 -14.27 2.17 3.30
N ALA A 161 -14.82 1.11 2.70
CA ALA A 161 -14.82 0.91 1.26
C ALA A 161 -16.24 1.18 0.72
N LEU A 162 -16.43 2.36 0.10
CA LEU A 162 -17.73 2.81 -0.43
C LEU A 162 -18.35 1.85 -1.48
N GLY A 163 -17.57 0.89 -2.00
CA GLY A 163 -18.03 -0.11 -2.99
C GLY A 163 -18.41 -1.48 -2.43
N TYR A 164 -18.33 -1.72 -1.11
CA TYR A 164 -18.59 -3.03 -0.50
C TYR A 164 -19.78 -3.05 0.47
N THR A 165 -20.46 -1.91 0.64
CA THR A 165 -21.78 -1.89 1.28
C THR A 165 -22.76 -2.59 0.35
N LYS A 166 -23.47 -3.61 0.85
CA LYS A 166 -24.62 -4.20 0.15
C LYS A 166 -25.49 -3.05 -0.37
N LYS A 167 -25.71 -2.99 -1.70
CA LYS A 167 -26.96 -2.41 -2.21
C LYS A 167 -28.10 -3.16 -1.51
N GLU A 168 -29.15 -2.42 -1.15
CA GLU A 168 -30.37 -2.85 -0.45
C GLU A 168 -30.31 -2.66 1.08
N LEU A 169 -30.66 -1.42 1.48
CA LEU A 169 -31.70 -1.20 2.49
C LEU A 169 -33.05 -1.19 1.74
#